data_AF-A0A0K9GDQ3-F1
#
_entry.id   AF-A0A0K9GDQ3-F1
#
_cell.length_a   1.000
_cell.length_b   1.000
_cell.length_c   1.000
_cell.angle_alpha   90.00
_cell.angle_beta   90.00
_cell.angle_gamma   90.00
#
_symmetry.space_group_name_H-M   'P 1'
#
loop_
_entity.id
_entity.type
_entity.pdbx_description
1 polymer ?
#
loop_
_entity_poly.entity_id
_entity_poly.type
_entity_poly.pdbx_seq_one_letter_code
_entity_poly.pdbx_strand_id
1 'polypeptide(L)'
;MPYHKNKMAAFEAAQNGMRKVTDVYVNLQAMKHDPEFGREVKRFWEEINEAYQQVENADEVASEHQREQLVEFRDTLKQYVSELNAYNELR
;
A
#
# COMPACT_ATOMS: atom_id res chain seq x y z
N MET A 1 -13.83 7.05 -27.89
CA MET A 1 -12.90 6.07 -27.26
C MET A 1 -13.50 5.63 -25.92
N PRO A 2 -13.38 4.36 -25.50
CA PRO A 2 -14.22 3.80 -24.44
C PRO A 2 -13.63 4.12 -23.05
N TYR A 3 -14.17 5.15 -22.41
CA TYR A 3 -13.78 5.65 -21.08
C TYR A 3 -13.91 4.64 -19.92
N HIS A 4 -14.43 3.43 -20.17
CA HIS A 4 -14.71 2.44 -19.12
C HIS A 4 -13.54 1.49 -18.81
N LYS A 5 -12.56 1.32 -19.71
CA LYS A 5 -11.42 0.39 -19.47
C LYS A 5 -10.45 0.85 -18.38
N ASN A 6 -10.44 2.13 -18.00
CA ASN A 6 -9.50 2.65 -17.00
C ASN A 6 -10.00 2.54 -15.56
N LYS A 7 -11.32 2.38 -15.33
CA LYS A 7 -11.89 2.41 -13.98
C LYS A 7 -11.63 1.13 -13.20
N MET A 8 -11.97 -0.01 -13.80
CA MET A 8 -11.80 -1.32 -13.15
C MET A 8 -10.32 -1.63 -12.95
N ALA A 9 -9.48 -1.33 -13.94
CA ALA A 9 -8.03 -1.54 -13.85
C ALA A 9 -7.37 -0.73 -12.72
N ALA A 10 -7.80 0.52 -12.49
CA ALA A 10 -7.24 1.33 -11.41
C ALA A 10 -7.62 0.78 -10.03
N PHE A 11 -8.88 0.39 -9.83
CA PHE A 11 -9.33 -0.18 -8.57
C PHE A 11 -8.71 -1.56 -8.28
N GLU A 12 -8.55 -2.40 -9.29
CA GLU A 12 -7.81 -3.66 -9.17
C GLU A 12 -6.33 -3.44 -8.87
N ALA A 13 -5.71 -2.42 -9.46
CA ALA A 13 -4.34 -2.04 -9.13
C ALA A 13 -4.22 -1.67 -7.65
N ALA A 14 -5.09 -0.79 -7.13
CA ALA A 14 -5.11 -0.42 -5.72
C ALA A 14 -5.25 -1.65 -4.79
N GLN A 15 -6.16 -2.58 -5.11
CA GLN A 15 -6.30 -3.84 -4.36
C GLN A 15 -5.03 -4.68 -4.39
N ASN A 16 -4.36 -4.77 -5.54
CA ASN A 16 -3.10 -5.50 -5.67
C ASN A 16 -1.97 -4.84 -4.87
N GLY A 17 -1.86 -3.51 -4.90
CA GLY A 17 -0.92 -2.76 -4.08
C GLY A 17 -1.11 -3.04 -2.59
N MET A 18 -2.35 -2.98 -2.10
CA MET A 18 -2.66 -3.30 -0.69
C MET A 18 -2.24 -4.72 -0.30
N ARG A 19 -2.44 -5.70 -1.20
CA ARG A 19 -1.98 -7.08 -0.95
C ARG A 19 -0.47 -7.16 -0.83
N LYS A 20 0.27 -6.56 -1.77
CA LYS A 20 1.75 -6.56 -1.73
C LYS A 20 2.27 -5.91 -0.44
N VAL A 21 1.72 -4.76 -0.05
CA VAL A 21 2.09 -4.07 1.19
C VAL A 21 1.87 -4.97 2.39
N THR A 22 0.72 -5.66 2.45
CA THR A 22 0.40 -6.58 3.55
C THR A 22 1.34 -7.78 3.57
N ASP A 23 1.66 -8.36 2.41
CA ASP A 23 2.59 -9.49 2.31
C ASP A 23 4.00 -9.10 2.77
N VAL A 24 4.49 -7.94 2.33
CA VAL A 24 5.80 -7.41 2.76
C VAL A 24 5.78 -7.08 4.25
N TYR A 25 4.68 -6.53 4.78
CA TYR A 25 4.54 -6.27 6.20
C TYR A 25 4.64 -7.55 7.04
N VAL A 26 3.94 -8.62 6.65
CA VAL A 26 4.00 -9.92 7.34
C VAL A 26 5.43 -10.47 7.32
N ASN A 27 6.12 -10.38 6.18
CA ASN A 27 7.52 -10.80 6.06
C ASN A 27 8.44 -9.95 6.93
N LEU A 28 8.25 -8.63 6.95
CA LEU A 28 9.02 -7.69 7.77
C LEU A 28 8.91 -8.03 9.26
N GLN A 29 7.71 -8.36 9.74
CA GLN A 29 7.49 -8.76 11.14
C GLN A 29 8.24 -10.05 11.50
N ALA A 30 8.30 -11.02 10.58
CA ALA A 30 9.03 -12.27 10.78
C ALA A 30 10.55 -12.07 10.80
N MET A 31 11.05 -11.01 10.16
CA MET A 31 12.50 -10.75 9.99
C MET A 31 13.07 -9.74 10.99
N LYS A 32 12.35 -9.36 12.05
CA LYS A 32 12.77 -8.34 13.03
C LYS A 32 14.17 -8.51 13.63
N HIS A 33 14.68 -9.74 13.70
CA HIS A 33 16.01 -10.05 14.24
C HIS A 33 17.01 -10.52 13.18
N ASP A 34 16.62 -10.49 11.90
CA ASP A 34 17.44 -10.91 10.78
C ASP A 34 18.33 -9.76 10.28
N PRO A 35 19.59 -10.01 9.88
CA PRO A 35 20.43 -9.01 9.21
C PRO A 35 19.78 -8.34 7.98
N GLU A 36 18.87 -9.03 7.30
CA GLU A 36 18.16 -8.51 6.12
C GLU A 36 16.97 -7.60 6.47
N PHE A 37 16.63 -7.44 7.75
CA PHE A 37 15.52 -6.59 8.22
C PHE A 37 15.54 -5.20 7.56
N GLY A 38 16.72 -4.60 7.45
CA GLY A 38 16.84 -3.28 6.86
C GLY A 38 16.52 -3.18 5.37
N ARG A 39 16.71 -4.27 4.63
CA ARG A 39 16.32 -4.37 3.22
C ARG A 39 14.79 -4.46 3.11
N GLU A 40 14.15 -5.24 3.98
CA GLU A 40 12.69 -5.36 4.01
C GLU A 40 12.00 -4.08 4.47
N VAL A 41 12.59 -3.31 5.40
CA VAL A 41 12.08 -1.97 5.76
C VAL A 41 12.04 -1.07 4.52
N LYS A 42 13.11 -1.09 3.71
CA LYS A 42 13.16 -0.31 2.47
C LYS A 42 12.11 -0.79 1.47
N ARG A 43 11.97 -2.10 1.28
CA ARG A 43 10.96 -2.68 0.39
C ARG A 43 9.55 -2.30 0.84
N PHE A 44 9.27 -2.37 2.14
CA PHE A 44 7.99 -1.98 2.70
C PHE A 44 7.65 -0.52 2.38
N TRP A 45 8.62 0.39 2.51
CA TRP A 45 8.45 1.78 2.11
C TRP A 45 8.14 1.94 0.61
N GLU A 46 8.84 1.22 -0.26
CA GLU A 46 8.61 1.25 -1.72
C GLU A 46 7.17 0.80 -2.07
N GLU A 47 6.72 -0.32 -1.48
CA GLU A 47 5.38 -0.86 -1.72
C GLU A 47 4.28 0.07 -1.17
N ILE A 48 4.48 0.69 0.00
CA ILE A 48 3.54 1.67 0.56
C ILE A 48 3.36 2.84 -0.42
N ASN A 49 4.44 3.39 -0.97
CA ASN A 49 4.37 4.50 -1.91
C ASN A 49 3.68 4.09 -3.21
N GLU A 50 3.98 2.89 -3.74
CA GLU A 50 3.31 2.36 -4.94
C GLU A 50 1.80 2.20 -4.69
N ALA A 51 1.42 1.64 -3.54
CA ALA A 51 0.02 1.48 -3.17
C ALA A 51 -0.71 2.82 -3.00
N TYR A 52 -0.07 3.85 -2.41
CA TYR A 52 -0.64 5.20 -2.36
C TYR A 52 -0.96 5.76 -3.74
N GLN A 53 -0.01 5.68 -4.67
CA GLN A 53 -0.22 6.14 -6.04
C GLN A 53 -1.36 5.39 -6.74
N GLN A 54 -1.44 4.07 -6.54
CA GLN A 54 -2.52 3.26 -7.11
C GLN A 54 -3.89 3.62 -6.52
N VAL A 55 -3.94 3.92 -5.22
CA VAL A 55 -5.16 4.37 -4.54
C VAL A 55 -5.60 5.75 -5.02
N GLU A 56 -4.68 6.69 -5.19
CA GLU A 56 -4.98 8.02 -5.75
C GLU A 56 -5.53 7.92 -7.18
N ASN A 57 -4.85 7.16 -8.04
CA ASN A 57 -5.31 6.91 -9.41
C ASN A 57 -6.69 6.25 -9.46
N ALA A 58 -6.99 5.35 -8.51
CA ALA A 58 -8.30 4.72 -8.41
C ALA A 58 -9.38 5.71 -7.95
N ASP A 59 -9.06 6.64 -7.05
CA ASP A 59 -10.00 7.61 -6.48
C ASP A 59 -10.56 8.58 -7.54
N GLU A 60 -9.72 8.92 -8.54
CA GLU A 60 -10.12 9.77 -9.68
C GLU A 60 -11.26 9.17 -10.51
N VAL A 61 -11.36 7.84 -10.55
CA VAL A 61 -12.26 7.12 -11.47
C VAL A 61 -13.33 6.27 -10.75
N ALA A 62 -13.19 6.10 -9.43
CA ALA A 62 -13.99 5.22 -8.58
C ALA A 62 -15.47 5.60 -8.51
N SER A 63 -16.33 4.57 -8.38
CA SER A 63 -17.71 4.71 -7.91
C SER A 63 -17.75 5.03 -6.41
N GLU A 64 -18.92 5.40 -5.89
CA GLU A 64 -19.10 5.71 -4.46
C GLU A 64 -18.69 4.55 -3.53
N HIS A 65 -19.14 3.32 -3.83
CA HIS A 65 -18.71 2.13 -3.08
C HIS A 65 -17.20 1.85 -3.19
N GLN A 66 -16.60 2.11 -4.35
CA GLN A 66 -15.16 1.96 -4.50
C GLN A 66 -14.41 3.01 -3.67
N ARG A 67 -14.93 4.24 -3.57
CA ARG A 67 -14.34 5.31 -2.74
C ARG A 67 -14.32 4.95 -1.27
N GLU A 68 -15.38 4.33 -0.74
CA GLU A 68 -15.40 3.84 0.66
C GLU A 68 -14.21 2.89 0.91
N GLN A 69 -14.01 1.92 0.03
CA GLN A 69 -12.87 0.99 0.13
C GLN A 69 -11.51 1.69 -0.06
N LEU A 70 -11.41 2.68 -0.95
CA LEU A 70 -10.18 3.45 -1.13
C LEU A 70 -9.85 4.34 0.07
N VAL A 71 -10.86 4.80 0.83
CA VAL A 71 -10.63 5.50 2.11
C VAL A 71 -10.02 4.54 3.14
N GLU A 72 -10.57 3.33 3.27
CA GLU A 72 -10.02 2.30 4.15
C GLU A 72 -8.58 1.94 3.78
N PHE A 73 -8.27 1.85 2.47
CA PHE A 73 -6.91 1.62 2.00
C PHE A 73 -5.97 2.77 2.39
N ARG A 74 -6.38 4.03 2.20
CA ARG A 74 -5.59 5.20 2.63
C ARG A 74 -5.30 5.18 4.12
N ASP A 75 -6.29 4.85 4.95
CA ASP A 75 -6.11 4.83 6.39
C ASP A 75 -5.22 3.68 6.85
N THR A 76 -5.32 2.52 6.21
CA THR A 76 -4.41 1.39 6.43
C THR A 76 -2.97 1.76 6.04
N LEU A 77 -2.77 2.40 4.89
CA LEU A 77 -1.45 2.85 4.47
C LEU A 77 -0.84 3.88 5.44
N LYS A 78 -1.67 4.77 6.03
CA LYS A 78 -1.18 5.73 7.05
C LYS A 78 -0.69 5.01 8.30
N GLN A 79 -1.39 3.96 8.72
CA GLN A 79 -0.94 3.12 9.85
C GLN A 79 0.41 2.48 9.54
N TYR A 80 0.57 1.91 8.34
CA TYR A 80 1.83 1.32 7.91
C TYR A 80 2.98 2.33 7.82
N VAL A 81 2.73 3.57 7.37
CA VAL A 81 3.74 4.65 7.42
C VAL A 81 4.15 4.94 8.86
N SER A 82 3.19 5.02 9.78
CA SER A 82 3.48 5.24 11.21
C SER A 82 4.36 4.12 11.78
N GLU A 83 4.07 2.87 11.43
CA GLU A 83 4.87 1.72 11.86
C GLU A 83 6.27 1.71 11.24
N LEU A 84 6.37 2.05 9.95
CA LEU A 84 7.64 2.19 9.26
C LEU A 84 8.53 3.26 9.92
N ASN A 85 7.94 4.40 10.30
CA ASN A 85 8.67 5.46 11.00
C ASN A 85 9.18 4.96 12.35
N ALA A 86 8.37 4.21 13.10
CA ALA A 86 8.81 3.59 14.36
C ALA A 86 10.01 2.66 14.16
N TYR A 87 10.11 1.93 13.03
CA TYR A 87 11.30 1.12 12.73
C TYR A 87 12.55 1.95 12.44
N ASN A 88 12.40 3.10 11.79
CA ASN A 88 13.52 3.99 11.49
C ASN A 88 14.05 4.70 12.74
N GLU A 89 13.19 4.98 13.72
CA GLU A 89 13.57 5.60 15.00
C GLU A 89 14.31 4.64 15.95
N LEU A 90 14.20 3.32 15.74
CA LEU A 90 14.86 2.29 16.54
C LEU A 90 16.29 1.96 16.09
N ARG A 91 16.82 2.65 15.06
CA ARG A 91 18.20 2.50 14.57
C ARG A 91 19.14 3.54 15.17
#